data_AF-A0A3P6VAE0-F1
#
_entry.id   AF-A0A3P6VAE0-F1
#
_cell.length_a   1.000
_cell.length_b   1.000
_cell.length_c   1.000
_cell.angle_alpha   90.00
_cell.angle_beta   90.00
_cell.angle_gamma   90.00
#
_symmetry.space_group_name_H-M   'P 1'
#
loop_
_entity.id
_entity.type
_entity.pdbx_description
1 polymer ?
#
loop_
_entity_poly.entity_id
_entity_poly.type
_entity_poly.pdbx_seq_one_letter_code
_entity_poly.pdbx_strand_id
1 'polypeptide(L)'
;MHKAGVKTVVVSSGLETSTTKFCYGSVCNDPSGQAVQYRFDIPALPGIFVGTGDVFISLLLIWMDKLNGDVTTAIQNVIGTLQGILKRTANRAYHERDPKEYTPTSEELELQLVQSRLEILAPQIEIKSTKLQH
;
A
#
# COMPACT_ATOMS: atom_id res chain seq x y z
N MET A 1 -18.24 9.13 3.53
CA MET A 1 -17.09 9.68 4.29
C MET A 1 -16.91 11.17 4.03
N HIS A 2 -16.73 11.64 2.79
CA HIS A 2 -16.61 13.09 2.52
C HIS A 2 -17.81 13.93 3.00
N LYS A 3 -19.04 13.43 2.83
CA LYS A 3 -20.26 14.07 3.39
C LYS A 3 -20.24 14.25 4.92
N ALA A 4 -19.39 13.49 5.63
CA ALA A 4 -19.21 13.59 7.08
C ALA A 4 -18.01 14.49 7.47
N GLY A 5 -17.42 15.23 6.52
CA GLY A 5 -16.33 16.19 6.78
C GLY A 5 -14.91 15.64 6.60
N VAL A 6 -14.75 14.35 6.28
CA VAL A 6 -13.43 13.75 6.04
C VAL A 6 -12.87 14.25 4.71
N LYS A 7 -11.75 14.96 4.70
CA LYS A 7 -11.15 15.53 3.48
C LYS A 7 -10.47 14.48 2.62
N THR A 8 -9.70 13.58 3.25
CA THR A 8 -8.95 12.53 2.57
C THR A 8 -9.42 11.17 3.05
N VAL A 9 -9.78 10.31 2.10
CA VAL A 9 -10.20 8.93 2.36
C VAL A 9 -9.28 8.01 1.58
N VAL A 10 -8.72 7.02 2.26
CA VAL A 10 -7.91 5.97 1.64
C VAL A 10 -8.49 4.63 2.01
N VAL A 11 -8.79 3.82 0.99
CA VAL A 11 -9.14 2.40 1.13
C VAL A 11 -7.90 1.62 0.74
N SER A 12 -7.14 1.15 1.74
CA SER A 12 -5.79 0.58 1.59
C SER A 12 -5.75 -0.68 0.72
N SER A 13 -6.83 -1.45 0.68
CA SER A 13 -7.04 -2.54 -0.27
C SER A 13 -8.54 -2.83 -0.41
N GLY A 14 -9.00 -3.07 -1.62
CA GLY A 14 -10.40 -3.40 -1.92
C GLY A 14 -10.51 -4.46 -3.01
N LEU A 15 -11.23 -4.14 -4.09
CA LEU A 15 -11.39 -5.02 -5.25
C LEU A 15 -10.04 -5.58 -5.72
N GLU A 16 -10.06 -6.80 -6.23
CA GLU A 16 -8.87 -7.52 -6.66
C GLU A 16 -9.14 -8.38 -7.91
N THR A 17 -8.06 -8.65 -8.64
CA THR A 17 -7.96 -9.69 -9.67
C THR A 17 -7.05 -10.80 -9.15
N SER A 18 -6.80 -11.83 -9.97
CA SER A 18 -5.83 -12.87 -9.64
C SER A 18 -4.39 -12.35 -9.45
N THR A 19 -4.06 -11.17 -9.98
CA THR A 19 -2.69 -10.63 -10.00
C THR A 19 -2.54 -9.27 -9.34
N THR A 20 -3.63 -8.57 -9.07
CA THR A 20 -3.58 -7.18 -8.62
C THR A 20 -4.67 -6.90 -7.60
N LYS A 21 -4.29 -6.30 -6.47
CA LYS A 21 -5.21 -5.66 -5.53
C LYS A 21 -5.30 -4.17 -5.82
N PHE A 22 -6.41 -3.53 -5.51
CA PHE A 22 -6.56 -2.08 -5.73
C PHE A 22 -6.63 -1.33 -4.40
N CYS A 23 -5.85 -0.25 -4.31
CA CYS A 23 -6.01 0.79 -3.31
C CYS A 23 -6.73 1.99 -3.95
N TYR A 24 -7.54 2.70 -3.17
CA TYR A 24 -8.28 3.86 -3.63
C TYR A 24 -7.99 5.05 -2.74
N GLY A 25 -7.64 6.18 -3.33
CA GLY A 25 -7.50 7.48 -2.67
C GLY A 25 -8.57 8.43 -3.18
N SER A 26 -9.20 9.17 -2.27
CA SER A 26 -10.23 10.17 -2.60
C SER A 26 -9.99 11.42 -1.78
N VAL A 27 -9.90 12.56 -2.46
CA VAL A 27 -9.56 13.86 -1.86
C VAL A 27 -10.62 14.88 -2.23
N CYS A 28 -11.26 15.47 -1.21
CA CYS A 28 -12.24 16.53 -1.35
C CYS A 28 -11.63 17.84 -0.82
N ASN A 29 -11.17 18.68 -1.73
CA ASN A 29 -10.50 19.95 -1.40
C ASN A 29 -11.42 21.17 -1.52
N ASP A 30 -12.61 21.01 -2.09
CA ASP A 30 -13.50 22.12 -2.43
C ASP A 30 -14.81 22.06 -1.61
N PRO A 31 -15.30 23.17 -1.05
CA PRO A 31 -16.67 23.27 -0.53
C PRO A 31 -17.77 22.87 -1.53
N SER A 32 -17.51 22.83 -2.84
CA SER A 32 -18.43 22.28 -3.86
C SER A 32 -18.70 20.78 -3.68
N GLY A 33 -17.86 20.08 -2.90
CA GLY A 33 -18.03 18.66 -2.59
C GLY A 33 -17.54 17.70 -3.67
N GLN A 34 -16.93 18.21 -4.75
CA GLN A 34 -16.37 17.35 -5.80
C GLN A 34 -15.04 16.74 -5.35
N ALA A 35 -15.03 15.44 -5.16
CA ALA A 35 -13.84 14.70 -4.80
C ALA A 35 -13.06 14.26 -6.05
N VAL A 36 -11.73 14.34 -5.98
CA VAL A 36 -10.84 13.72 -6.97
C VAL A 36 -10.45 12.34 -6.47
N GLN A 37 -10.61 11.34 -7.33
CA GLN A 37 -10.41 9.93 -6.98
C GLN A 37 -9.29 9.30 -7.82
N TYR A 38 -8.52 8.44 -7.18
CA TYR A 38 -7.42 7.70 -7.77
C TYR A 38 -7.49 6.23 -7.38
N ARG A 39 -7.17 5.36 -8.33
CA ARG A 39 -6.91 3.93 -8.09
C ARG A 39 -5.42 3.65 -8.21
N PHE A 40 -4.89 2.85 -7.31
CA PHE A 40 -3.50 2.41 -7.29
C PHE A 40 -3.45 0.89 -7.47
N ASP A 41 -2.64 0.43 -8.40
CA ASP A 41 -2.54 -0.98 -8.73
C ASP A 41 -1.43 -1.63 -7.86
N ILE A 42 -1.82 -2.53 -6.96
CA ILE A 42 -0.93 -3.23 -6.03
C ILE A 42 -0.67 -4.65 -6.57
N PRO A 43 0.56 -4.98 -7.00
CA PRO A 43 0.88 -6.34 -7.41
C PRO A 43 0.62 -7.34 -6.28
N ALA A 44 -0.09 -8.43 -6.57
CA ALA A 44 -0.31 -9.50 -5.62
C ALA A 44 1.01 -10.22 -5.31
N LEU A 45 1.21 -10.56 -4.05
CA LEU A 45 2.33 -11.37 -3.57
C LEU A 45 1.78 -12.61 -2.87
N PRO A 46 2.44 -13.77 -2.98
CA PRO A 46 2.02 -14.98 -2.29
C PRO A 46 2.18 -14.80 -0.77
N GLY A 47 1.22 -15.34 -0.01
CA GLY A 47 1.20 -15.30 1.45
C GLY A 47 0.14 -14.37 2.03
N ILE A 48 -0.17 -14.59 3.31
CA ILE A 48 -1.11 -13.78 4.09
C ILE A 48 -0.31 -13.03 5.16
N PHE A 49 -0.07 -11.75 4.91
CA PHE A 49 0.74 -10.91 5.79
C PHE A 49 -0.13 -10.13 6.76
N VAL A 50 0.25 -10.12 8.03
CA VAL A 50 -0.40 -9.36 9.10
C VAL A 50 0.39 -8.08 9.41
N GLY A 51 -0.24 -7.09 10.04
CA GLY A 51 0.39 -5.79 10.38
C GLY A 51 0.63 -4.83 9.21
N THR A 52 0.28 -5.22 7.97
CA THR A 52 0.47 -4.36 6.78
C THR A 52 -0.34 -3.08 6.84
N GLY A 53 -1.52 -3.09 7.46
CA GLY A 53 -2.34 -1.90 7.70
C GLY A 53 -1.68 -0.90 8.66
N ASP A 54 -1.05 -1.37 9.73
CA ASP A 54 -0.36 -0.53 10.71
C ASP A 54 0.85 0.17 10.08
N VAL A 55 1.61 -0.58 9.27
CA VAL A 55 2.72 -0.04 8.48
C VAL A 55 2.21 0.95 7.43
N PHE A 56 1.10 0.62 6.74
CA PHE A 56 0.49 1.49 5.73
C PHE A 56 0.15 2.86 6.31
N ILE A 57 -0.60 2.91 7.43
CA ILE A 57 -1.03 4.19 8.01
C ILE A 57 0.15 4.97 8.61
N SER A 58 1.09 4.29 9.25
CA SER A 58 2.29 4.92 9.80
C SER A 58 3.11 5.62 8.72
N LEU A 59 3.34 4.95 7.60
CA LEU A 59 4.04 5.53 6.46
C LEU A 59 3.22 6.61 5.76
N LEU A 60 1.90 6.44 5.64
CA LEU A 60 1.04 7.42 4.98
C LEU A 60 1.10 8.75 5.71
N LEU A 61 1.03 8.76 7.04
CA LEU A 61 1.16 9.98 7.85
C LEU A 61 2.47 10.70 7.58
N ILE A 62 3.60 9.97 7.56
CA ILE A 62 4.94 10.54 7.32
C ILE A 62 5.05 11.10 5.90
N TRP A 63 4.61 10.38 4.87
CA TRP A 63 4.71 10.83 3.49
C TRP A 63 3.77 11.99 3.19
N MET A 64 2.57 12.00 3.79
CA MET A 64 1.64 13.13 3.70
C MET A 64 2.26 14.41 4.26
N ASP A 65 2.95 14.33 5.39
CA ASP A 65 3.68 15.46 5.98
C ASP A 65 4.82 15.93 5.06
N LYS A 66 5.69 15.01 4.66
CA LYS A 66 6.85 15.31 3.79
C LYS A 66 6.48 15.89 2.42
N LEU A 67 5.32 15.52 1.89
CA LEU A 67 4.86 15.90 0.56
C LEU A 67 3.80 17.01 0.60
N ASN A 68 3.65 17.70 1.73
CA ASN A 68 2.71 18.82 1.89
C ASN A 68 1.26 18.46 1.49
N GLY A 69 0.84 17.24 1.83
CA GLY A 69 -0.51 16.74 1.56
C GLY A 69 -0.74 16.18 0.15
N ASP A 70 0.30 15.95 -0.67
CA ASP A 70 0.14 15.19 -1.92
C ASP A 70 -0.18 13.71 -1.63
N VAL A 71 -1.48 13.43 -1.57
CA VAL A 71 -2.03 12.09 -1.29
C VAL A 71 -1.61 11.06 -2.35
N THR A 72 -1.45 11.48 -3.61
CA THR A 72 -1.19 10.53 -4.70
C THR A 72 0.23 9.98 -4.57
N THR A 73 1.22 10.87 -4.49
CA THR A 73 2.62 10.46 -4.30
C THR A 73 2.83 9.81 -2.93
N ALA A 74 2.13 10.26 -1.89
CA ALA A 74 2.20 9.62 -0.58
C ALA A 74 1.72 8.15 -0.63
N ILE A 75 0.56 7.86 -1.23
CA ILE A 75 0.06 6.49 -1.37
C ILE A 75 1.00 5.64 -2.25
N GLN A 76 1.55 6.19 -3.34
CA GLN A 76 2.53 5.48 -4.17
C GLN A 76 3.76 5.09 -3.35
N ASN A 77 4.31 6.00 -2.56
CA ASN A 77 5.48 5.74 -1.71
C ASN A 77 5.18 4.69 -0.63
N VAL A 78 3.99 4.75 -0.01
CA VAL A 78 3.56 3.76 1.00
C VAL A 78 3.46 2.37 0.38
N ILE A 79 2.73 2.23 -0.73
CA ILE A 79 2.55 0.94 -1.40
C ILE A 79 3.89 0.42 -1.92
N GLY A 80 4.72 1.29 -2.51
CA GLY A 80 6.05 0.92 -2.99
C GLY A 80 6.97 0.41 -1.87
N THR A 81 6.92 1.06 -0.70
CA THR A 81 7.62 0.61 0.51
C THR A 81 7.14 -0.76 0.96
N LEU A 82 5.81 -0.94 1.09
CA LEU A 82 5.20 -2.20 1.50
C LEU A 82 5.53 -3.32 0.53
N GLN A 83 5.49 -3.07 -0.78
CA GLN A 83 5.89 -4.06 -1.78
C GLN A 83 7.34 -4.52 -1.57
N GLY A 84 8.25 -3.61 -1.19
CA GLY A 84 9.62 -3.96 -0.86
C GLY A 84 9.73 -4.83 0.39
N ILE A 85 9.05 -4.43 1.47
CA ILE A 85 8.99 -5.18 2.74
C ILE A 85 8.42 -6.59 2.51
N LEU A 86 7.30 -6.68 1.80
CA LEU A 86 6.58 -7.92 1.56
C LEU A 86 7.36 -8.86 0.64
N LYS A 87 8.02 -8.35 -0.41
CA LYS A 87 8.92 -9.16 -1.25
C LYS A 87 10.08 -9.74 -0.43
N ARG A 88 10.70 -8.94 0.43
CA ARG A 88 11.77 -9.41 1.33
C ARG A 88 11.27 -10.48 2.30
N THR A 89 10.11 -10.24 2.89
CA THR A 89 9.48 -11.17 3.85
C THR A 89 9.11 -12.49 3.16
N ALA A 90 8.48 -12.43 1.99
CA ALA A 90 8.15 -13.61 1.18
C ALA A 90 9.41 -14.40 0.78
N ASN A 91 10.46 -13.73 0.29
CA ASN A 91 11.69 -14.40 -0.10
C ASN A 91 12.32 -15.18 1.06
N ARG A 92 12.30 -14.61 2.28
CA ARG A 92 12.77 -15.29 3.50
C ARG A 92 11.86 -16.46 3.86
N ALA A 93 10.54 -16.26 3.85
CA ALA A 93 9.56 -17.25 4.30
C ALA A 93 9.50 -18.47 3.38
N TYR A 94 9.47 -18.25 2.06
CA TYR A 94 9.37 -19.31 1.07
C TYR A 94 10.71 -20.02 0.83
N HIS A 95 11.85 -19.34 0.98
CA HIS A 95 13.19 -19.94 0.86
C HIS A 95 13.31 -20.87 -0.38
N GLU A 96 13.01 -20.33 -1.57
CA GLU A 96 13.03 -21.04 -2.87
C GLU A 96 11.95 -22.11 -3.09
N ARG A 97 11.08 -22.37 -2.11
CA ARG A 97 9.95 -23.30 -2.26
C ARG A 97 8.86 -22.70 -3.15
N ASP A 98 8.18 -23.54 -3.93
CA ASP A 98 7.02 -23.10 -4.73
C ASP A 98 5.85 -22.70 -3.81
N PRO A 99 5.31 -21.47 -3.94
CA PRO A 99 4.13 -21.05 -3.19
C PRO A 99 2.87 -21.90 -3.40
N LYS A 100 2.82 -22.76 -4.40
CA LYS A 100 1.74 -23.74 -4.62
C LYS A 100 1.88 -25.00 -3.78
N GLU A 101 3.10 -25.31 -3.34
CA GLU A 101 3.41 -26.55 -2.61
C GLU A 101 3.67 -26.30 -1.12
N TYR A 102 3.99 -25.05 -0.76
CA TYR A 102 4.29 -24.67 0.60
C TYR A 102 3.54 -23.40 1.02
N THR A 103 2.97 -23.43 2.21
CA THR A 103 2.34 -22.28 2.86
C THR A 103 3.13 -21.96 4.12
N PRO A 104 3.84 -20.81 4.18
CA PRO A 104 4.55 -20.40 5.37
C PRO A 104 3.61 -20.15 6.55
N THR A 105 4.12 -20.35 7.76
CA THR A 105 3.42 -20.01 9.00
C THR A 105 3.35 -18.49 9.21
N SER A 106 2.47 -18.05 10.11
CA SER A 106 2.39 -16.63 10.49
C SER A 106 3.72 -16.09 11.04
N GLU A 107 4.48 -16.92 11.77
CA GLU A 107 5.80 -16.56 12.29
C GLU A 107 6.83 -16.35 11.17
N GLU A 108 6.83 -17.22 10.15
CA GLU A 108 7.72 -17.08 9.00
C GLU A 108 7.36 -15.85 8.14
N LEU A 109 6.10 -15.41 8.18
CA LEU A 109 5.59 -14.22 7.49
C LEU A 109 5.65 -12.94 8.34
N GLU A 110 6.34 -12.97 9.48
CA GLU A 110 6.58 -11.78 10.28
C GLU A 110 7.37 -10.74 9.47
N LEU A 111 6.84 -9.52 9.40
CA LEU A 111 7.36 -8.47 8.52
C LEU A 111 8.82 -8.14 8.84
N GLN A 112 9.67 -8.18 7.82
CA GLN A 112 11.11 -7.92 7.93
C GLN A 112 11.44 -6.41 8.01
N LEU A 113 10.83 -5.67 8.94
CA LEU A 113 10.89 -4.20 9.00
C LEU A 113 12.31 -3.67 9.19
N VAL A 114 13.09 -4.26 10.10
CA VAL A 114 14.47 -3.84 10.39
C VAL A 114 15.36 -4.05 9.16
N GLN A 115 15.20 -5.19 8.50
CA GLN A 115 15.95 -5.56 7.30
C GLN A 115 15.52 -4.74 6.09
N SER A 116 14.30 -4.20 6.09
CA SER A 116 13.73 -3.36 5.03
C SER A 116 13.90 -1.85 5.26
N ARG A 117 14.88 -1.45 6.07
CA ARG A 117 15.14 -0.02 6.36
C ARG A 117 15.35 0.81 5.09
N LEU A 118 16.01 0.28 4.07
CA LEU A 118 16.28 1.02 2.84
C LEU A 118 14.99 1.29 2.06
N GLU A 119 14.13 0.28 1.95
CA GLU A 119 12.83 0.38 1.29
C GLU A 119 11.92 1.38 2.02
N ILE A 120 12.00 1.48 3.35
CA ILE A 120 11.27 2.46 4.17
C ILE A 120 11.76 3.89 3.93
N LEU A 121 13.08 4.09 3.81
CA LEU A 121 13.67 5.42 3.65
C LEU A 121 13.58 5.93 2.21
N ALA A 122 13.69 5.04 1.23
CA ALA A 122 13.76 5.36 -0.18
C ALA A 122 12.96 4.32 -0.99
N PRO A 123 11.64 4.52 -1.14
CA PRO A 123 10.78 3.60 -1.91
C PRO A 123 11.27 3.52 -3.36
N GLN A 124 11.62 2.32 -3.82
CA GLN A 124 12.15 2.09 -5.18
C GLN A 124 11.11 1.51 -6.15
N ILE A 125 9.99 1.02 -5.62
CA ILE A 125 8.97 0.34 -6.43
C ILE A 125 7.95 1.39 -6.86
N GLU A 126 7.90 1.67 -8.16
CA GLU A 126 6.90 2.54 -8.74
C GLU A 126 5.52 1.88 -8.75
N ILE A 127 4.51 2.63 -8.33
CA ILE A 127 3.13 2.18 -8.27
C ILE A 127 2.29 2.96 -9.26
N LYS A 128 1.66 2.24 -10.18
CA LYS A 128 0.76 2.83 -11.16
C LYS A 128 -0.48 3.38 -10.47
N SER A 129 -0.78 4.65 -10.73
CA SER A 129 -2.02 5.30 -10.32
C SER A 129 -2.85 5.73 -11.53
N THR A 130 -4.16 5.56 -11.47
CA THR A 130 -5.11 6.03 -12.48
C THR A 130 -6.10 6.99 -11.85
N LYS A 131 -6.21 8.20 -12.38
CA LYS A 131 -7.29 9.13 -12.01
C LYS A 131 -8.61 8.56 -12.51
N LEU A 132 -9.59 8.41 -11.62
CA LEU A 132 -10.91 7.92 -11.98
C LEU A 132 -11.75 9.11 -12.47
N GLN A 133 -12.35 8.97 -13.65
CA GLN A 133 -13.33 9.91 -14.17
C GLN A 133 -14.72 9.38 -13.86
N HIS A 134 -15.61 10.27 -13.42
CA HIS A 134 -17.04 10.00 -13.28
C HIS A 134 -17.75 10.22 -14.61
#